data_AF-G6YW09-F1
#
_entry.id   AF-G6YW09-F1
#
_cell.length_a   1.000
_cell.length_b   1.000
_cell.length_c   1.000
_cell.angle_alpha   90.00
_cell.angle_beta   90.00
_cell.angle_gamma   90.00
#
_symmetry.space_group_name_H-M   'P 1'
#
loop_
_entity.id
_entity.type
_entity.pdbx_description
1 polymer ?
#
loop_
_entity_poly.entity_id
_entity_poly.type
_entity_poly.pdbx_seq_one_letter_code
_entity_poly.pdbx_strand_id
1 'polypeptide(L)'
;MRIKRLIADGGERVSVLVDEAGMPLYDPNLFITRTVRNANMSISYAEGYLRAIISLMAWEKDFGTDLKERFRTGEILTDLELESLTNFMSLKQETITKIRKGVKLLPKAYKYKSSEVTYAAIGCVAEYLGYLVKTHSPDPGRFERAETLTQLIKNRRAK
;
A
#
# COMPACT_ATOMS: atom_id res chain seq x y z
N MET A 1 7.99 8.09 -7.78
CA MET A 1 6.83 7.26 -8.21
C MET A 1 5.63 8.15 -8.49
N ARG A 2 4.86 7.88 -9.56
CA ARG A 2 3.63 8.62 -9.90
C ARG A 2 2.62 7.73 -10.61
N ILE A 3 1.35 8.09 -10.55
CA ILE A 3 0.29 7.41 -11.31
C ILE A 3 0.19 8.07 -12.70
N LYS A 4 0.23 7.26 -13.75
CA LYS A 4 0.04 7.68 -15.15
C LYS A 4 -1.25 7.06 -15.68
N ARG A 5 -2.10 7.88 -16.28
CA ARG A 5 -3.28 7.42 -17.01
C ARG A 5 -2.89 7.09 -18.44
N LEU A 6 -3.30 5.93 -18.92
CA LEU A 6 -3.04 5.43 -20.27
C LEU A 6 -4.37 5.00 -20.91
N ILE A 7 -4.38 4.95 -22.24
CA ILE A 7 -5.46 4.37 -23.02
C ILE A 7 -4.88 3.10 -23.65
N ALA A 8 -5.46 1.95 -23.32
CA ALA A 8 -5.11 0.68 -23.94
C ALA A 8 -5.60 0.64 -25.38
N ASP A 9 -5.10 -0.32 -26.17
CA ASP A 9 -5.40 -0.45 -27.60
C ASP A 9 -6.92 -0.56 -27.90
N GLY A 10 -7.70 -1.09 -26.95
CA GLY A 10 -9.17 -1.16 -27.01
C GLY A 10 -9.93 0.09 -26.54
N GLY A 11 -9.27 1.22 -26.29
CA GLY A 11 -9.88 2.45 -25.77
C GLY A 11 -10.15 2.45 -24.26
N GLU A 12 -9.85 1.34 -23.57
CA GLU A 12 -9.96 1.23 -22.12
C GLU A 12 -8.96 2.16 -21.44
N ARG A 13 -9.46 2.99 -20.52
CA ARG A 13 -8.62 3.87 -19.71
C ARG A 13 -8.10 3.11 -18.50
N VAL A 14 -6.79 3.06 -18.33
CA VAL A 14 -6.11 2.37 -17.23
C VAL A 14 -5.18 3.31 -16.47
N SER A 15 -5.05 3.09 -15.16
CA SER A 15 -4.10 3.81 -14.31
C SER A 15 -2.95 2.90 -13.93
N VAL A 16 -1.74 3.36 -14.20
CA VAL A 16 -0.49 2.60 -14.03
C VAL A 16 0.44 3.35 -13.09
N LEU A 17 0.99 2.67 -12.10
CA LEU A 17 2.02 3.20 -11.22
C LEU A 17 3.39 3.06 -11.89
N VAL A 18 4.09 4.17 -12.05
CA VAL A 18 5.42 4.22 -12.64
C VAL A 18 6.46 4.75 -11.66
N ASP A 19 7.71 4.33 -11.84
CA ASP A 19 8.86 4.85 -11.12
C ASP A 19 9.26 6.27 -11.60
N GLU A 20 10.43 6.74 -11.19
CA GLU A 20 10.95 8.06 -11.55
C GLU A 20 11.42 8.13 -13.01
N ALA A 21 11.88 7.02 -13.59
CA ALA A 21 12.21 6.90 -15.01
C ALA A 21 10.97 6.77 -15.91
N GLY A 22 9.79 6.53 -15.32
CA GLY A 22 8.54 6.33 -16.03
C GLY A 22 8.26 4.87 -16.39
N MET A 23 9.04 3.93 -15.85
CA MET A 23 8.82 2.50 -16.03
C MET A 23 7.70 1.99 -15.11
N PRO A 24 6.75 1.19 -15.62
CA PRO A 24 5.71 0.58 -14.79
C PRO A 24 6.28 -0.34 -13.71
N LEU A 25 5.81 -0.17 -12.47
CA LEU A 25 6.14 -1.10 -11.38
C LEU A 25 5.39 -2.42 -11.57
N TYR A 26 6.11 -3.55 -11.55
CA TYR A 26 5.51 -4.85 -11.86
C TYR A 26 4.40 -5.27 -10.88
N ASP A 27 4.74 -5.46 -9.60
CA ASP A 27 3.81 -6.02 -8.60
C ASP A 27 2.56 -5.14 -8.35
N PRO A 28 2.68 -3.81 -8.17
CA PRO A 28 1.50 -2.95 -8.00
C PRO A 28 0.56 -2.99 -9.20
N ASN A 29 1.10 -2.92 -10.42
CA ASN A 29 0.26 -2.88 -11.62
C ASN A 29 -0.38 -4.24 -11.89
N LEU A 30 0.34 -5.34 -11.67
CA LEU A 30 -0.24 -6.69 -11.80
C LEU A 30 -1.36 -6.93 -10.78
N PHE A 31 -1.17 -6.49 -9.53
CA PHE A 31 -2.21 -6.52 -8.51
C PHE A 31 -3.44 -5.73 -8.94
N ILE A 32 -3.27 -4.48 -9.38
CA ILE A 32 -4.38 -3.65 -9.85
C ILE A 32 -5.09 -4.27 -11.04
N THR A 33 -4.36 -4.78 -12.04
CA THR A 33 -4.99 -5.44 -13.19
C THR A 33 -5.82 -6.65 -12.75
N ARG A 34 -5.31 -7.47 -11.82
CA ARG A 34 -6.05 -8.63 -11.29
C ARG A 34 -7.28 -8.22 -10.48
N THR A 35 -7.20 -7.14 -9.70
CA THR A 35 -8.30 -6.69 -8.83
C THR A 35 -9.35 -5.90 -9.60
N VAL A 36 -8.93 -4.95 -10.43
CA VAL A 36 -9.82 -3.99 -11.12
C VAL A 36 -10.51 -4.61 -12.32
N ARG A 37 -9.79 -5.38 -13.15
CA ARG A 37 -10.36 -5.97 -14.38
C ARG A 37 -11.33 -7.10 -14.08
N ASN A 38 -11.07 -7.90 -13.05
CA ASN A 38 -11.97 -8.99 -12.67
C ASN A 38 -13.21 -8.52 -11.91
N ALA A 39 -13.16 -7.33 -11.30
CA ALA A 39 -14.25 -6.79 -10.48
C ALA A 39 -15.01 -5.61 -11.11
N ASN A 40 -14.77 -5.28 -12.40
CA ASN A 40 -15.37 -4.12 -13.09
C ASN A 40 -15.28 -2.80 -12.29
N MET A 41 -14.18 -2.60 -11.56
CA MET A 41 -14.02 -1.43 -10.69
C MET A 41 -13.69 -0.17 -11.50
N SER A 42 -14.13 0.99 -11.00
CA SER A 42 -13.86 2.27 -11.66
C SER A 42 -12.38 2.66 -11.63
N ILE A 43 -11.95 3.48 -12.58
CA ILE A 43 -10.58 4.03 -12.65
C ILE A 43 -10.24 4.83 -11.38
N SER A 44 -11.21 5.56 -10.83
CA SER A 44 -11.03 6.32 -9.58
C SER A 44 -10.70 5.38 -8.40
N TYR A 45 -11.33 4.21 -8.36
CA TYR A 45 -11.04 3.19 -7.37
C TYR A 45 -9.61 2.63 -7.52
N ALA A 46 -9.20 2.33 -8.76
CA ALA A 46 -7.83 1.90 -9.07
C ALA A 46 -6.79 2.95 -8.63
N GLU A 47 -7.05 4.23 -8.86
CA GLU A 47 -6.19 5.31 -8.40
C GLU A 47 -6.12 5.41 -6.88
N GLY A 48 -7.24 5.22 -6.19
CA GLY A 48 -7.27 5.16 -4.72
C GLY A 48 -6.36 4.06 -4.18
N TYR A 49 -6.42 2.88 -4.79
CA TYR A 49 -5.56 1.75 -4.43
C TYR A 49 -4.08 2.05 -4.71
N LEU A 50 -3.77 2.57 -5.91
CA LEU A 50 -2.40 2.96 -6.25
C LEU A 50 -1.83 4.03 -5.31
N ARG A 51 -2.64 5.00 -4.86
CA ARG A 51 -2.21 6.00 -3.86
C ARG A 51 -1.93 5.37 -2.50
N ALA A 52 -2.70 4.36 -2.10
CA ALA A 52 -2.44 3.61 -0.88
C ALA A 52 -1.14 2.80 -0.99
N ILE A 53 -0.89 2.16 -2.14
CA ILE A 53 0.37 1.44 -2.41
C ILE A 53 1.57 2.41 -2.43
N ILE A 54 1.44 3.60 -3.04
CA ILE A 54 2.50 4.63 -2.97
C ILE A 54 2.80 4.99 -1.52
N SER A 55 1.78 5.09 -0.67
CA SER A 55 1.96 5.41 0.75
C SER A 55 2.66 4.27 1.51
N LEU A 56 2.36 3.01 1.19
CA LEU A 56 3.09 1.85 1.70
C LEU A 56 4.56 1.88 1.29
N MET A 57 4.86 2.08 0.00
CA MET A 57 6.24 2.12 -0.48
C MET A 57 7.02 3.31 0.09
N ALA A 58 6.32 4.41 0.39
CA ALA A 58 6.87 5.55 1.08
C ALA A 58 7.21 5.23 2.55
N TRP A 59 6.38 4.42 3.23
CA TRP A 59 6.68 3.89 4.56
C TRP A 59 7.86 2.92 4.51
N GLU A 60 7.90 1.99 3.55
CA GLU A 60 9.03 1.06 3.36
C GLU A 60 10.37 1.80 3.25
N LYS A 61 10.40 2.87 2.43
CA LYS A 61 11.58 3.72 2.27
C LYS A 61 11.97 4.46 3.56
N ASP A 62 11.00 4.99 4.30
CA ASP A 62 11.27 5.76 5.52
C ASP A 62 11.77 4.87 6.68
N PHE A 63 11.32 3.61 6.73
CA PHE A 63 11.68 2.64 7.76
C PHE A 63 12.81 1.70 7.33
N GLY A 64 13.32 1.83 6.09
CA GLY A 64 14.43 1.03 5.58
C GLY A 64 14.11 -0.45 5.45
N THR A 65 12.85 -0.80 5.14
CA THR A 65 12.41 -2.18 5.00
C THR A 65 12.02 -2.49 3.55
N ASP A 66 12.31 -3.71 3.10
CA ASP A 66 11.84 -4.26 1.82
C ASP A 66 10.92 -5.44 2.13
N LEU A 67 9.61 -5.21 2.10
CA LEU A 67 8.65 -6.25 2.45
C LEU A 67 8.64 -7.38 1.43
N LYS A 68 8.98 -7.10 0.17
CA LYS A 68 9.04 -8.13 -0.86
C LYS A 68 10.15 -9.13 -0.56
N GLU A 69 11.35 -8.65 -0.26
CA GLU A 69 12.46 -9.53 0.11
C GLU A 69 12.18 -10.26 1.44
N ARG A 70 11.58 -9.59 2.43
CA ARG A 70 11.19 -10.25 3.70
C ARG A 70 10.18 -11.37 3.50
N PHE A 71 9.15 -11.15 2.68
CA PHE A 71 8.18 -12.21 2.40
C PHE A 71 8.80 -13.37 1.62
N ARG A 72 9.83 -13.11 0.81
CA ARG A 72 10.63 -14.15 0.13
C ARG A 72 11.45 -14.98 1.12
N THR A 73 11.95 -14.40 2.21
CA THR A 73 12.63 -15.14 3.30
C THR A 73 11.67 -15.76 4.32
N GLY A 74 10.37 -15.48 4.20
CA GLY A 74 9.33 -16.01 5.09
C GLY A 74 9.10 -15.19 6.35
N GLU A 75 9.71 -14.02 6.46
CA GLU A 75 9.52 -13.08 7.56
C GLU A 75 8.21 -12.29 7.39
N ILE A 76 7.53 -12.04 8.50
CA ILE A 76 6.31 -11.22 8.54
C ILE A 76 6.56 -9.93 9.34
N LEU A 77 5.67 -8.95 9.16
CA LEU A 77 5.72 -7.72 9.95
C LEU A 77 5.41 -8.01 11.42
N THR A 78 6.17 -7.39 12.31
CA THR A 78 5.92 -7.39 13.76
C THR A 78 4.76 -6.47 14.12
N ASP A 79 4.21 -6.62 15.33
CA ASP A 79 3.11 -5.77 15.82
C ASP A 79 3.46 -4.28 15.84
N LEU A 80 4.71 -3.93 16.18
CA LEU A 80 5.21 -2.56 16.17
C LEU A 80 5.29 -1.99 14.76
N GLU A 81 5.75 -2.79 13.81
CA GLU A 81 5.80 -2.38 12.40
C GLU A 81 4.39 -2.17 11.84
N LEU A 82 3.45 -3.07 12.17
CA LEU A 82 2.04 -2.94 11.79
C LEU A 82 1.42 -1.67 12.36
N GLU A 83 1.68 -1.34 13.62
CA GLU A 83 1.22 -0.08 14.24
C GLU A 83 1.86 1.15 13.59
N SER A 84 3.15 1.09 13.28
CA SER A 84 3.83 2.17 12.58
C SER A 84 3.26 2.40 11.18
N LEU A 85 2.92 1.32 10.47
CA LEU A 85 2.31 1.36 9.15
C LEU A 85 0.91 1.97 9.21
N THR A 86 0.03 1.49 10.11
CA THR A 86 -1.33 2.03 10.22
C THR A 86 -1.31 3.50 10.62
N ASN A 87 -0.44 3.89 11.56
CA ASN A 87 -0.25 5.29 11.93
C ASN A 87 0.24 6.12 10.72
N PHE A 88 1.28 5.67 10.01
CA PHE A 88 1.78 6.37 8.84
C PHE A 88 0.70 6.57 7.76
N MET A 89 -0.11 5.53 7.52
CA MET A 89 -1.20 5.57 6.55
C MET A 89 -2.28 6.59 6.93
N SER A 90 -2.50 6.83 8.23
CA SER A 90 -3.45 7.82 8.75
C SER A 90 -2.97 9.27 8.60
N LEU A 91 -1.67 9.52 8.46
CA LEU A 91 -1.12 10.88 8.39
C LEU A 91 -1.40 11.54 7.03
N LYS A 92 -1.66 12.85 7.03
CA LYS A 92 -1.65 13.65 5.80
C LYS A 92 -0.23 13.84 5.29
N GLN A 93 -0.10 13.99 3.96
CA GLN A 93 1.19 14.20 3.28
C GLN A 93 1.97 15.41 3.83
N GLU A 94 1.26 16.46 4.25
CA GLU A 94 1.87 17.65 4.88
C GLU A 94 2.61 17.30 6.17
N THR A 95 1.99 16.46 7.02
CA THR A 95 2.59 15.99 8.27
C THR A 95 3.83 15.15 7.98
N ILE A 96 3.71 14.18 7.07
CA ILE A 96 4.82 13.32 6.64
C ILE A 96 5.99 14.15 6.11
N THR A 97 5.72 15.16 5.28
CA THR A 97 6.74 16.03 4.69
C THR A 97 7.48 16.84 5.77
N LYS A 98 6.76 17.35 6.78
CA LYS A 98 7.38 18.06 7.91
C LYS A 98 8.26 17.13 8.74
N ILE A 99 7.79 15.92 9.05
CA ILE A 99 8.55 14.90 9.79
C ILE A 99 9.84 14.54 9.04
N ARG A 100 9.76 14.29 7.72
CA ARG A 100 10.93 13.99 6.87
C ARG A 100 11.95 15.12 6.80
N LYS A 101 11.52 16.38 6.97
CA LYS A 101 12.41 17.55 7.08
C LYS A 101 13.04 17.71 8.47
N GLY A 102 12.81 16.77 9.39
CA GLY A 102 13.31 16.84 10.76
C GLY A 102 12.57 17.83 11.66
N VAL A 103 11.39 18.32 11.23
CA VAL A 103 10.61 19.27 12.03
C VAL A 103 9.95 18.54 13.20
N LYS A 104 10.30 18.91 14.42
CA LYS A 104 9.63 18.41 15.64
C LYS A 104 8.23 19.02 15.72
N LEU A 105 7.21 18.20 15.52
CA LEU A 105 5.81 18.62 15.59
C LEU A 105 5.25 18.44 17.00
N LEU A 106 4.56 19.46 17.49
CA LEU A 106 3.71 19.34 18.66
C LEU A 106 2.51 18.42 18.36
N PRO A 107 1.93 17.71 19.34
CA PRO A 107 0.81 16.79 19.11
C PRO A 107 -0.37 17.41 18.33
N LYS A 108 -0.72 18.68 18.59
CA LYS A 108 -1.81 19.39 17.90
C LYS A 108 -1.52 19.74 16.43
N ALA A 109 -0.25 19.71 16.03
CA ALA A 109 0.18 20.03 14.67
C ALA A 109 0.08 18.83 13.71
N TYR A 110 -0.10 17.62 14.24
CA TYR A 110 -0.33 16.43 13.43
C TYR A 110 -1.68 16.55 12.71
N LYS A 111 -1.63 16.41 11.39
CA LYS A 111 -2.81 16.33 10.54
C LYS A 111 -2.98 14.90 10.05
N TYR A 112 -4.19 14.39 10.25
CA TYR A 112 -4.61 13.05 9.85
C TYR A 112 -5.62 13.13 8.70
N LYS A 113 -5.65 12.09 7.87
CA LYS A 113 -6.72 11.85 6.89
C LYS A 113 -8.02 11.55 7.64
N SER A 114 -9.16 11.59 6.94
CA SER A 114 -10.42 11.17 7.58
C SER A 114 -10.37 9.67 7.91
N SER A 115 -11.24 9.25 8.82
CA SER A 115 -11.44 7.84 9.19
C SER A 115 -11.71 6.98 7.96
N GLU A 116 -12.60 7.43 7.06
CA GLU A 116 -13.05 6.69 5.89
C GLU A 116 -11.90 6.48 4.90
N VAL A 117 -11.12 7.54 4.64
CA VAL A 117 -9.97 7.48 3.73
C VAL A 117 -8.88 6.58 4.31
N THR A 118 -8.62 6.69 5.61
CA THR A 118 -7.64 5.84 6.31
C THR A 118 -8.08 4.38 6.26
N TYR A 119 -9.36 4.11 6.54
CA TYR A 119 -9.95 2.78 6.51
C TYR A 119 -9.82 2.14 5.12
N ALA A 120 -10.17 2.88 4.07
CA ALA A 120 -10.04 2.40 2.69
C ALA A 120 -8.56 2.14 2.30
N ALA A 121 -7.64 3.00 2.74
CA ALA A 121 -6.22 2.86 2.43
C ALA A 121 -5.58 1.66 3.14
N ILE A 122 -5.87 1.46 4.44
CA ILE A 122 -5.45 0.25 5.20
C ILE A 122 -6.13 -1.00 4.61
N GLY A 123 -7.38 -0.83 4.17
CA GLY A 123 -8.13 -1.68 3.23
C GLY A 123 -7.25 -2.30 2.16
N CYS A 124 -6.87 -1.44 1.24
CA CYS A 124 -6.07 -1.74 0.07
C CYS A 124 -4.69 -2.29 0.43
N VAL A 125 -4.00 -1.68 1.40
CA VAL A 125 -2.64 -2.11 1.76
C VAL A 125 -2.63 -3.53 2.30
N ALA A 126 -3.60 -3.92 3.14
CA ALA A 126 -3.67 -5.29 3.63
C ALA A 126 -3.83 -6.30 2.49
N GLU A 127 -4.69 -6.00 1.51
CA GLU A 127 -4.95 -6.87 0.37
C GLU A 127 -3.74 -6.96 -0.55
N TYR A 128 -3.03 -5.84 -0.76
CA TYR A 128 -1.79 -5.82 -1.52
C TYR A 128 -0.67 -6.61 -0.82
N LEU A 129 -0.50 -6.47 0.49
CA LEU A 129 0.48 -7.25 1.25
C LEU A 129 0.15 -8.74 1.24
N GLY A 130 -1.13 -9.11 1.38
CA GLY A 130 -1.57 -10.50 1.21
C GLY A 130 -1.27 -11.03 -0.20
N TYR A 131 -1.45 -10.21 -1.24
CA TYR A 131 -1.04 -10.56 -2.60
C TYR A 131 0.48 -10.78 -2.73
N LEU A 132 1.31 -9.92 -2.13
CA LEU A 132 2.76 -10.07 -2.17
C LEU A 132 3.22 -11.37 -1.50
N VAL A 133 2.67 -11.71 -0.33
CA VAL A 133 2.97 -12.98 0.36
C VAL A 133 2.57 -14.18 -0.52
N LYS A 134 1.37 -14.18 -1.09
CA LYS A 134 0.90 -15.26 -1.98
C LYS A 134 1.77 -15.43 -3.22
N THR A 135 2.36 -14.34 -3.72
CA THR A 135 3.12 -14.33 -4.97
C THR A 135 4.59 -14.68 -4.76
N HIS A 136 5.21 -14.13 -3.72
CA HIS A 136 6.67 -14.17 -3.55
C HIS A 136 7.15 -15.12 -2.44
N SER A 137 6.27 -15.52 -1.51
CA SER A 137 6.69 -16.44 -0.45
C SER A 137 6.86 -17.86 -0.99
N PRO A 138 7.97 -18.56 -0.69
CA PRO A 138 8.20 -19.95 -1.09
C PRO A 138 7.45 -20.95 -0.18
N ASP A 139 6.91 -20.49 0.94
CA ASP A 139 6.24 -21.34 1.94
C ASP A 139 4.96 -22.00 1.38
N PRO A 140 4.78 -23.32 1.52
CA PRO A 140 3.52 -23.98 1.18
C PRO A 140 2.31 -23.38 1.94
N GLY A 141 2.52 -22.89 3.17
CA GLY A 141 1.50 -22.23 4.00
C GLY A 141 1.24 -20.75 3.65
N ARG A 142 1.83 -20.21 2.57
CA ARG A 142 1.74 -18.77 2.23
C ARG A 142 0.33 -18.23 2.08
N PHE A 143 -0.64 -19.06 1.65
CA PHE A 143 -2.02 -18.60 1.49
C PHE A 143 -2.69 -18.31 2.83
N GLU A 144 -2.53 -19.23 3.80
CA GLU A 144 -3.02 -19.06 5.16
C GLU A 144 -2.31 -17.88 5.83
N ARG A 145 -0.99 -17.78 5.72
CA ARG A 145 -0.21 -16.65 6.26
C ARG A 145 -0.66 -15.31 5.68
N ALA A 146 -0.92 -15.25 4.37
CA ALA A 146 -1.43 -14.06 3.73
C ALA A 146 -2.81 -13.66 4.26
N GLU A 147 -3.68 -14.62 4.55
CA GLU A 147 -4.99 -14.37 5.16
C GLU A 147 -4.85 -13.89 6.60
N THR A 148 -4.00 -14.52 7.41
CA THR A 148 -3.70 -14.09 8.77
C THR A 148 -3.16 -12.65 8.79
N LEU A 149 -2.16 -12.34 7.96
CA LEU A 149 -1.58 -10.99 7.86
C LEU A 149 -2.65 -9.97 7.44
N THR A 150 -3.46 -10.33 6.44
CA THR A 150 -4.55 -9.49 5.98
C THR A 150 -5.48 -9.18 7.14
N GLN A 151 -5.96 -10.19 7.87
CA GLN A 151 -6.88 -10.03 9.00
C GLN A 151 -6.25 -9.25 10.17
N LEU A 152 -4.96 -9.46 10.47
CA LEU A 152 -4.25 -8.67 11.50
C LEU A 152 -4.25 -7.19 11.17
N ILE A 153 -3.96 -6.83 9.91
CA ILE A 153 -4.05 -5.45 9.44
C ILE A 153 -5.51 -4.97 9.43
N LYS A 154 -6.46 -5.84 9.06
CA LYS A 154 -7.90 -5.50 9.07
C LYS A 154 -8.44 -5.20 10.46
N ASN A 155 -8.02 -5.93 11.47
CA ASN A 155 -8.48 -5.76 12.85
C ASN A 155 -7.92 -4.47 13.48
N ARG A 156 -6.74 -4.04 13.04
CA ARG A 156 -6.15 -2.74 13.42
C ARG A 156 -6.81 -1.54 12.73
N ARG A 157 -7.84 -1.76 11.87
CA ARG A 157 -8.60 -0.70 11.19
C ARG A 157 -9.55 0.08 12.10
N ALA A 158 -9.71 -0.33 13.35
CA ALA A 158 -10.65 0.27 14.30
C ALA A 158 -9.94 0.74 15.58
N LYS A 159 -9.70 2.05 15.65
CA LYS A 159 -9.92 2.89 16.83
C LYS A 159 -10.04 4.34 16.39
#